data_AF-A0A8B8XRB4-F1
#
_entry.id   AF-A0A8B8XRB4-F1
#
_cell.length_a   1.000
_cell.length_b   1.000
_cell.length_c   1.000
_cell.angle_alpha   90.00
_cell.angle_beta   90.00
_cell.angle_gamma   90.00
#
_symmetry.space_group_name_H-M   'P 1'
#
loop_
_entity.id
_entity.type
_entity.pdbx_description
1 polymer ?
#
loop_
_entity_poly.entity_id
_entity_poly.type
_entity_poly.pdbx_seq_one_letter_code
_entity_poly.pdbx_strand_id
1 'polypeptide(L)'
;MQWAVGRRWAWAALLLAAAAVLAQVVWLWLGTQSFVFQHEEIAQLARQYAGLDHELAFSRLIVELRRLHPGHVLPDEELQWVFVNAGGWMGAMCLLHASLSEYVLLFGTALGSSGHSGRYWAEISDTIISGTFHQWREGTTKSEVFYPGG
;
A
#
# COMPACT_ATOMS: atom_id res chain seq x y z
N MET A 1 24.01 50.64 28.38
CA MET A 1 23.15 50.09 27.30
C MET A 1 23.67 48.73 26.84
N GLN A 2 23.58 47.68 27.67
CA GLN A 2 24.12 46.34 27.33
C GLN A 2 23.03 45.33 26.91
N TRP A 3 21.74 45.71 26.98
CA TRP A 3 20.58 44.82 26.76
C TRP A 3 19.72 45.21 25.54
N ALA A 4 20.14 46.20 24.74
CA ALA A 4 19.36 46.69 23.62
C ALA A 4 19.70 45.90 22.33
N VAL A 5 18.73 45.15 21.80
CA VAL A 5 18.84 44.48 20.50
C VAL A 5 18.21 45.37 19.42
N GLY A 6 18.95 45.62 18.34
CA GLY A 6 18.44 46.41 17.22
C GLY A 6 17.28 45.70 16.51
N ARG A 7 16.20 46.42 16.21
CA ARG A 7 14.98 45.87 15.60
C ARG A 7 15.24 45.03 14.33
N ARG A 8 16.15 45.46 13.46
CA ARG A 8 16.52 44.73 12.23
C ARG A 8 17.20 43.38 12.53
N TRP A 9 18.06 43.34 13.54
CA TRP A 9 18.72 42.11 14.00
C TRP A 9 17.73 41.15 14.65
N ALA A 10 16.80 41.67 15.46
CA ALA A 10 15.71 40.87 16.03
C ALA A 10 14.86 40.22 14.92
N TRP A 11 14.48 40.97 13.87
CA TRP A 11 13.74 40.41 12.74
C TRP A 11 14.51 39.33 11.97
N ALA A 12 15.79 39.56 11.67
CA ALA A 12 16.61 38.56 10.99
C ALA A 12 16.76 37.27 11.83
N ALA A 13 16.99 37.40 13.14
CA ALA A 13 17.07 36.26 14.04
C ALA A 13 15.73 35.49 14.12
N LEU A 14 14.60 36.20 14.15
CA LEU A 14 13.27 35.58 14.14
C LEU A 14 13.01 34.81 12.83
N LEU A 15 13.38 35.37 11.68
CA LEU A 15 13.23 34.67 10.39
C LEU A 15 14.10 33.41 10.32
N LEU A 16 15.34 33.47 10.81
CA LEU A 16 16.22 32.30 10.86
C LEU A 16 15.70 31.23 11.83
N ALA A 17 15.21 31.64 13.00
CA ALA A 17 14.60 30.72 13.96
C ALA A 17 13.34 30.06 13.38
N ALA A 18 12.47 30.83 12.71
CA ALA A 18 11.29 30.29 12.05
C ALA A 18 11.66 29.30 10.94
N ALA A 19 12.66 29.61 10.11
CA ALA A 19 13.15 28.69 9.08
C ALA A 19 13.71 27.39 9.68
N ALA A 20 14.47 27.47 10.77
CA ALA A 20 15.01 26.30 11.46
C ALA A 20 13.90 25.44 12.08
N VAL A 21 12.89 26.05 12.71
CA VAL A 21 11.73 25.34 13.25
C VAL A 21 10.94 24.68 12.13
N LEU A 22 10.68 25.38 11.02
CA LEU A 22 9.99 24.80 9.86
C LEU A 22 10.73 23.60 9.28
N ALA A 23 12.05 23.69 9.13
CA ALA A 23 12.85 22.56 8.65
C ALA A 23 12.77 21.35 9.59
N GLN A 24 12.82 21.57 10.91
CA GLN A 24 12.65 20.49 11.89
C GLN A 24 11.24 19.89 11.87
N VAL A 25 10.20 20.72 11.75
CA VAL A 25 8.81 20.25 11.67
C VAL A 25 8.60 19.42 10.41
N VAL A 26 9.14 19.84 9.25
CA VAL A 26 9.07 19.05 8.01
C VAL A 26 9.78 17.72 8.18
N TRP A 27 10.97 17.71 8.79
CA TRP A 27 11.71 16.48 9.02
C TRP A 27 10.99 15.53 9.98
N LEU A 28 10.41 16.05 11.07
CA LEU A 28 9.61 15.27 11.99
C LEU A 28 8.34 14.74 11.32
N TRP A 29 7.67 15.54 10.49
CA TRP A 29 6.50 15.12 9.73
C TRP A 29 6.81 13.96 8.77
N LEU A 30 7.96 14.02 8.10
CA LEU A 30 8.48 12.89 7.30
C LEU A 30 8.82 11.66 8.15
N GLY A 31 9.14 11.84 9.43
CA GLY A 31 9.37 10.75 10.39
C GLY A 31 8.09 10.17 11.00
N THR A 32 7.01 10.95 11.07
CA THR A 32 5.71 10.53 11.64
C THR A 32 4.75 10.03 10.56
N GLN A 33 5.23 9.19 9.65
CA GLN A 33 4.35 8.57 8.65
C GLN A 33 3.33 7.66 9.35
N SER A 34 2.06 7.88 9.08
CA SER A 34 0.95 7.04 9.54
C SER A 34 0.38 6.29 8.35
N PHE A 35 0.43 4.97 8.41
CA PHE A 35 -0.20 4.09 7.43
C PHE A 35 -1.66 3.83 7.83
N VAL A 36 -2.55 3.75 6.84
CA VAL A 36 -3.96 3.44 7.06
C VAL A 36 -4.11 1.98 7.49
N PHE A 37 -3.37 1.07 6.84
CA PHE A 37 -3.42 -0.36 7.14
C PHE A 37 -2.14 -0.80 7.84
N GLN A 38 -2.26 -1.70 8.82
CA GLN A 38 -1.06 -2.32 9.38
C GLN A 38 -0.47 -3.32 8.39
N HIS A 39 0.85 -3.48 8.40
CA HIS A 39 1.60 -4.30 7.44
C HIS A 39 1.02 -5.72 7.24
N GLU A 40 0.64 -6.40 8.32
CA GLU A 40 0.11 -7.77 8.29
C GLU A 40 -1.43 -7.84 8.28
N GLU A 41 -2.12 -6.72 8.48
CA GLU A 41 -3.57 -6.71 8.68
C GLU A 41 -4.33 -7.20 7.46
N ILE A 42 -3.95 -6.74 6.26
CA ILE A 42 -4.57 -7.17 5.00
C ILE A 42 -4.37 -8.67 4.79
N ALA A 43 -3.17 -9.18 5.06
CA ALA A 43 -2.86 -10.59 4.92
C ALA A 43 -3.66 -11.44 5.91
N GLN A 44 -3.71 -11.03 7.19
CA GLN A 44 -4.47 -11.72 8.22
C GLN A 44 -5.98 -11.73 7.91
N LEU A 45 -6.51 -10.62 7.42
CA LEU A 45 -7.92 -10.51 7.04
C LEU A 45 -8.22 -11.42 5.83
N ALA A 46 -7.41 -11.34 4.77
CA ALA A 46 -7.59 -12.15 3.57
C ALA A 46 -7.51 -13.66 3.87
N ARG A 47 -6.57 -14.09 4.74
CA ARG A 47 -6.44 -15.49 5.17
C ARG A 47 -7.71 -16.07 5.78
N GLN A 48 -8.51 -15.27 6.49
CA GLN A 48 -9.76 -15.74 7.10
C GLN A 48 -10.82 -16.11 6.05
N TYR A 49 -10.73 -15.54 4.85
CA TYR A 49 -11.65 -15.80 3.74
C TYR A 49 -11.06 -16.75 2.68
N ALA A 50 -9.77 -17.12 2.79
CA ALA A 50 -9.13 -18.13 1.97
C ALA A 50 -9.76 -19.51 2.28
N GLY A 51 -10.56 -20.01 1.32
CA GLY A 51 -11.37 -21.22 1.49
C GLY A 51 -12.85 -21.04 1.11
N LEU A 52 -13.30 -19.79 0.97
CA LEU A 52 -14.55 -19.47 0.28
C LEU A 52 -14.32 -19.42 -1.24
N ASP A 53 -15.41 -19.47 -2.00
CA ASP A 53 -15.36 -19.05 -3.40
C ASP A 53 -14.90 -17.58 -3.49
N HIS A 54 -14.06 -17.27 -4.48
CA HIS A 54 -13.40 -15.99 -4.62
C HIS A 54 -14.37 -14.80 -4.70
N GLU A 55 -15.52 -14.92 -5.37
CA GLU A 55 -16.53 -13.85 -5.43
C GLU A 55 -17.12 -13.55 -4.04
N LEU A 56 -17.41 -14.60 -3.27
CA LEU A 56 -17.92 -14.46 -1.90
C LEU A 56 -16.82 -13.98 -0.94
N ALA A 57 -15.58 -14.43 -1.12
CA ALA A 57 -14.43 -13.98 -0.33
C ALA A 57 -14.20 -12.49 -0.52
N PHE A 58 -14.16 -12.02 -1.77
CA PHE A 58 -13.94 -10.61 -2.11
C PHE A 58 -15.05 -9.71 -1.57
N SER A 59 -16.32 -10.07 -1.78
CA SER A 59 -17.44 -9.26 -1.25
C SER A 59 -17.40 -9.14 0.28
N ARG A 60 -17.11 -10.23 1.01
CA ARG A 60 -16.98 -10.18 2.47
C ARG A 60 -15.77 -9.39 2.92
N LEU A 61 -14.63 -9.54 2.24
CA LEU A 61 -13.41 -8.79 2.53
C LEU A 61 -13.63 -7.30 2.35
N ILE A 62 -14.28 -6.86 1.27
CA ILE A 62 -14.58 -5.44 1.02
C ILE A 62 -15.48 -4.87 2.13
N VAL A 63 -16.53 -5.61 2.52
CA VAL A 63 -17.44 -5.18 3.61
C VAL A 63 -16.69 -5.03 4.93
N GLU A 64 -15.86 -6.01 5.28
CA GLU A 64 -15.11 -6.00 6.53
C GLU A 64 -14.03 -4.91 6.53
N LEU A 65 -13.33 -4.71 5.41
CA LEU A 65 -12.33 -3.66 5.26
C LEU A 65 -12.96 -2.26 5.38
N ARG A 66 -14.15 -2.05 4.81
CA ARG A 66 -14.93 -0.80 5.00
C ARG A 66 -15.37 -0.60 6.45
N ARG A 67 -15.70 -1.68 7.16
CA ARG A 67 -16.08 -1.63 8.58
C ARG A 67 -14.89 -1.23 9.46
N LEU A 68 -13.72 -1.78 9.19
CA LEU A 68 -12.49 -1.53 9.94
C LEU A 68 -11.87 -0.16 9.62
N HIS A 69 -11.96 0.26 8.34
CA HIS A 69 -11.36 1.51 7.85
C HIS A 69 -12.39 2.39 7.10
N PRO A 70 -13.37 2.97 7.81
CA PRO A 70 -14.41 3.78 7.17
C PRO A 70 -13.84 4.98 6.40
N GLY A 71 -14.28 5.15 5.15
CA GLY A 71 -13.84 6.26 4.28
C GLY A 71 -12.50 6.04 3.57
N HIS A 72 -11.84 4.89 3.79
CA HIS A 72 -10.57 4.56 3.13
C HIS A 72 -10.70 3.50 2.03
N VAL A 73 -11.89 2.96 1.79
CA VAL A 73 -12.15 2.01 0.70
C VAL A 73 -13.13 2.66 -0.28
N LEU A 74 -12.84 2.54 -1.59
CA LEU A 74 -13.69 3.07 -2.66
C LEU A 74 -15.13 2.56 -2.54
N PRO A 75 -16.13 3.38 -2.89
CA PRO A 75 -17.53 2.98 -2.86
C PRO A 75 -17.86 2.06 -4.06
N ASP A 76 -18.99 1.34 -3.99
CA ASP A 76 -19.32 0.31 -4.99
C ASP A 76 -19.43 0.86 -6.42
N GLU A 77 -19.82 2.13 -6.56
CA GLU A 77 -19.96 2.83 -7.84
C GLU A 77 -18.63 3.03 -8.57
N GLU A 78 -17.51 2.99 -7.85
CA GLU A 78 -16.16 3.18 -8.39
C GLU A 78 -15.35 1.88 -8.46
N LEU A 79 -15.86 0.78 -7.91
CA LEU A 79 -15.23 -0.53 -8.01
C LEU A 79 -15.37 -1.09 -9.42
N GLN A 80 -14.23 -1.25 -10.09
CA GLN A 80 -14.20 -1.75 -11.46
C GLN A 80 -13.03 -2.71 -11.65
N TRP A 81 -13.33 -3.85 -12.31
CA TRP A 81 -12.29 -4.73 -12.84
C TRP A 81 -11.71 -4.16 -14.12
N VAL A 82 -10.40 -3.99 -14.14
CA VAL A 82 -9.64 -3.53 -15.30
C VAL A 82 -8.51 -4.50 -15.61
N PHE A 83 -8.24 -4.72 -16.90
CA PHE A 83 -7.13 -5.57 -17.31
C PHE A 83 -5.78 -4.89 -17.06
N VAL A 84 -4.82 -5.67 -16.57
CA VAL A 84 -3.45 -5.27 -16.32
C VAL A 84 -2.53 -6.11 -17.19
N ASN A 85 -1.72 -5.44 -18.01
CA ASN A 85 -0.68 -6.06 -18.82
C ASN A 85 0.66 -5.40 -18.46
N ALA A 86 1.55 -6.15 -17.82
CA ALA A 86 2.85 -5.66 -17.38
C ALA A 86 3.85 -6.80 -17.28
N GLY A 87 5.14 -6.53 -17.52
CA GLY A 87 6.19 -7.56 -17.34
C GLY A 87 6.03 -8.84 -18.17
N GLY A 88 5.18 -8.83 -19.22
CA GLY A 88 4.87 -10.01 -20.03
C GLY A 88 3.70 -10.87 -19.50
N TRP A 89 3.19 -10.60 -18.30
CA TRP A 89 2.01 -11.26 -17.75
C TRP A 89 0.75 -10.41 -17.92
N MET A 90 -0.41 -11.09 -17.85
CA MET A 90 -1.74 -10.50 -17.94
C MET A 90 -2.62 -10.97 -16.77
N GLY A 91 -3.31 -10.03 -16.16
CA GLY A 91 -4.33 -10.28 -15.14
C GLY A 91 -5.42 -9.21 -15.15
N ALA A 92 -6.26 -9.22 -14.13
CA ALA A 92 -7.22 -8.17 -13.85
C ALA A 92 -7.05 -7.69 -12.41
N MET A 93 -7.29 -6.40 -12.18
CA MET A 93 -7.31 -5.81 -10.85
C MET A 93 -8.61 -5.07 -10.60
N CYS A 94 -9.03 -5.02 -9.34
CA CYS A 94 -10.05 -4.13 -8.81
C CYS A 94 -9.44 -3.34 -7.64
N LEU A 95 -9.29 -2.03 -7.80
CA LEU A 95 -8.65 -1.16 -6.80
C LEU A 95 -9.62 -0.90 -5.65
N LEU A 96 -9.17 -1.08 -4.41
CA LEU A 96 -9.97 -0.86 -3.20
C LEU A 96 -9.55 0.42 -2.47
N HIS A 97 -8.24 0.64 -2.33
CA HIS A 97 -7.65 1.83 -1.72
C HIS A 97 -6.45 2.29 -2.55
N ALA A 98 -6.28 3.60 -2.67
CA ALA A 98 -5.05 4.19 -3.21
C ALA A 98 -4.74 5.53 -2.54
N SER A 99 -3.48 5.69 -2.16
CA SER A 99 -2.87 6.94 -1.70
C SER A 99 -1.49 7.10 -2.36
N LEU A 100 -0.71 8.11 -1.93
CA LEU A 100 0.66 8.29 -2.40
C LEU A 100 1.64 7.27 -1.83
N SER A 101 1.29 6.61 -0.72
CA SER A 101 2.17 5.70 0.03
C SER A 101 1.64 4.28 0.14
N GLU A 102 0.35 4.05 -0.08
CA GLU A 102 -0.32 2.76 0.10
C GLU A 102 -1.32 2.50 -1.02
N TYR A 103 -1.48 1.23 -1.40
CA TYR A 103 -2.60 0.78 -2.21
C TYR A 103 -3.05 -0.61 -1.77
N VAL A 104 -4.34 -0.89 -1.91
CA VAL A 104 -4.93 -2.21 -1.68
C VAL A 104 -5.82 -2.52 -2.88
N LEU A 105 -5.65 -3.70 -3.45
CA LEU A 105 -6.41 -4.14 -4.63
C LEU A 105 -6.69 -5.64 -4.56
N LEU A 106 -7.75 -6.05 -5.25
CA LEU A 106 -7.98 -7.45 -5.58
C LEU A 106 -7.32 -7.71 -6.93
N PHE A 107 -6.55 -8.79 -7.02
CA PHE A 107 -5.86 -9.17 -8.25
C PHE A 107 -6.09 -10.63 -8.57
N GLY A 108 -6.16 -10.96 -9.86
CA GLY A 108 -6.22 -12.35 -10.28
C GLY A 108 -6.17 -12.53 -11.80
N THR A 109 -6.14 -13.79 -12.20
CA THR A 109 -6.29 -14.21 -13.60
C THR A 109 -7.06 -15.52 -13.66
N ALA A 110 -8.02 -15.62 -14.59
CA ALA A 110 -8.79 -16.83 -14.80
C ALA A 110 -8.08 -17.89 -15.66
N LEU A 111 -6.98 -17.52 -16.33
CA LEU A 111 -6.26 -18.39 -17.28
C LEU A 111 -4.86 -18.79 -16.79
N GLY A 112 -4.35 -18.14 -15.74
CA GLY A 112 -2.93 -18.18 -15.39
C GLY A 112 -2.09 -17.26 -16.28
N SER A 113 -0.92 -16.85 -15.78
CA SER A 113 0.03 -16.04 -16.54
C SER A 113 1.44 -16.18 -15.97
N SER A 114 2.46 -15.81 -16.76
CA SER A 114 3.85 -15.80 -16.33
C SER A 114 4.56 -14.58 -16.90
N GLY A 115 5.55 -14.07 -16.16
CA GLY A 115 6.30 -12.90 -16.56
C GLY A 115 7.16 -12.36 -15.42
N HIS A 116 7.67 -11.16 -15.62
CA HIS A 116 8.53 -10.47 -14.66
C HIS A 116 7.68 -9.73 -13.61
N SER A 117 7.96 -9.96 -12.32
CA SER A 117 7.25 -9.32 -11.21
C SER A 117 7.37 -7.80 -11.24
N GLY A 118 8.56 -7.29 -11.52
CA GLY A 118 8.89 -5.86 -11.54
C GLY A 118 9.97 -5.52 -10.52
N ARG A 119 10.47 -4.28 -10.54
CA ARG A 119 11.32 -3.73 -9.48
C ARG A 119 10.68 -2.44 -9.02
N TYR A 120 10.30 -2.39 -7.74
CA TYR A 120 9.52 -1.31 -7.17
C TYR A 120 10.29 -0.66 -6.01
N TRP A 121 10.13 0.66 -5.86
CA TRP A 121 10.46 1.36 -4.60
C TRP A 121 9.28 1.28 -3.64
N ALA A 122 8.74 0.08 -3.48
CA ALA A 122 7.63 -0.25 -2.62
C ALA A 122 7.79 -1.70 -2.16
N GLU A 123 7.23 -1.99 -0.99
CA GLU A 123 7.05 -3.36 -0.52
C GLU A 123 5.66 -3.84 -0.94
N ILE A 124 5.59 -5.05 -1.51
CA ILE A 124 4.34 -5.62 -2.04
C ILE A 124 4.12 -6.95 -1.33
N SER A 125 2.93 -7.11 -0.76
CA SER A 125 2.46 -8.36 -0.17
C SER A 125 1.23 -8.87 -0.92
N ASP A 126 1.30 -10.12 -1.36
CA ASP A 126 0.20 -10.82 -2.00
C ASP A 126 -0.29 -11.91 -1.05
N THR A 127 -1.60 -11.98 -0.79
CA THR A 127 -2.22 -13.05 0.00
C THR A 127 -3.22 -13.80 -0.84
N ILE A 128 -3.03 -15.12 -0.96
CA ILE A 128 -3.75 -15.92 -1.93
C ILE A 128 -5.11 -16.33 -1.36
N ILE A 129 -6.20 -15.96 -2.05
CA ILE A 129 -7.56 -16.44 -1.73
C ILE A 129 -7.85 -17.79 -2.40
N SER A 130 -7.43 -17.95 -3.65
CA SER A 130 -7.66 -19.15 -4.46
C SER A 130 -6.56 -19.34 -5.51
N GLY A 131 -6.30 -20.58 -5.91
CA GLY A 131 -5.30 -20.92 -6.94
C GLY A 131 -3.90 -21.16 -6.38
N THR A 132 -2.88 -20.99 -7.22
CA THR A 132 -1.47 -21.15 -6.85
C THR A 132 -0.65 -19.97 -7.33
N PHE A 133 0.39 -19.62 -6.59
CA PHE A 133 1.35 -18.59 -6.98
C PHE A 133 2.75 -19.19 -7.06
N HIS A 134 3.40 -19.05 -8.21
CA HIS A 134 4.74 -19.58 -8.44
C HIS A 134 5.75 -18.43 -8.44
N GLN A 135 6.72 -18.48 -7.53
CA GLN A 135 7.77 -17.47 -7.43
C GLN A 135 9.12 -18.09 -7.77
N TRP A 136 9.88 -17.44 -8.66
CA TRP A 136 11.27 -17.76 -8.91
C TRP A 136 12.14 -16.54 -8.60
N ARG A 137 12.98 -16.64 -7.57
CA ARG A 137 13.81 -15.53 -7.09
C ARG A 137 15.08 -15.37 -7.93
N GLU A 138 15.47 -14.12 -8.16
CA GLU A 138 16.71 -13.77 -8.85
C GLU A 138 17.92 -14.44 -8.18
N GLY A 139 18.84 -14.99 -8.98
CA GLY A 139 20.04 -15.67 -8.50
C GLY A 139 19.86 -17.13 -8.06
N THR A 140 18.65 -17.68 -8.19
CA THR A 140 18.35 -19.09 -7.84
C THR A 140 18.04 -19.95 -9.07
N THR A 141 18.02 -21.28 -8.92
CA THR A 141 17.66 -22.24 -9.98
C THR A 141 16.41 -23.06 -9.65
N LYS A 142 15.65 -22.67 -8.61
CA LYS A 142 14.44 -23.36 -8.13
C LYS A 142 13.33 -22.34 -7.89
N SER A 143 12.09 -22.79 -8.03
CA SER A 143 10.90 -22.00 -7.69
C SER A 143 10.24 -22.48 -6.41
N GLU A 144 9.48 -21.57 -5.79
CA GLU A 144 8.61 -21.82 -4.65
C GLU A 144 7.15 -21.72 -5.12
N VAL A 145 6.25 -22.49 -4.48
CA VAL A 145 4.82 -22.48 -4.77
C VAL A 145 4.06 -22.16 -3.50
N PHE A 146 3.20 -21.15 -3.59
CA PHE A 146 2.34 -20.69 -2.52
C PHE A 146 0.89 -21.07 -2.83
N TYR A 147 0.11 -21.32 -1.78
CA TYR A 147 -1.26 -21.84 -1.82
C TYR A 147 -2.20 -20.89 -1.06
N PRO A 148 -3.53 -21.07 -1.14
CA PRO A 148 -4.48 -20.22 -0.43
C PRO A 148 -4.17 -20.07 1.06
N GLY A 149 -4.18 -18.83 1.54
CA GLY A 149 -3.80 -18.44 2.89
C GLY A 149 -2.29 -18.32 3.13
N GLY A 150 -1.46 -18.75 2.18
CA GLY A 150 -0.01 -18.55 2.16
C GLY A 150 0.41 -17.21 1.62
#